data_AF-A0A4Q4CFN4-F1
#
_entry.id   AF-A0A4Q4CFN4-F1
#
_cell.length_a   1.000
_cell.length_b   1.000
_cell.length_c   1.000
_cell.angle_alpha   90.00
_cell.angle_beta   90.00
_cell.angle_gamma   90.00
#
_symmetry.space_group_name_H-M   'P 1'
#
loop_
_entity.id
_entity.type
_entity.pdbx_description
1 polymer ?
#
loop_
_entity_poly.entity_id
_entity_poly.type
_entity_poly.pdbx_seq_one_letter_code
_entity_poly.pdbx_strand_id
1 'polypeptide(L)'
;MGLQHAFHAPHGGADFLGWRKTRQGATEIVYDDGVTRRMIWRVASDDPSEARISEALRVAVGAIRIVPTLYDELKKRAIAIERVAG
;
A
#
# COMPACT_ATOMS: atom_id res chain seq x y z
N MET A 1 14.80 -9.82 -0.74
CA MET A 1 14.19 -9.04 -1.83
C MET A 1 13.35 -7.96 -1.17
N GLY A 2 13.89 -6.74 -1.17
CA GLY A 2 13.37 -5.59 -0.43
C GLY A 2 12.16 -4.94 -1.12
N LEU A 3 11.50 -4.07 -0.37
CA LEU A 3 10.35 -3.26 -0.80
C LEU A 3 10.68 -2.56 -2.13
N GLN A 4 9.82 -2.68 -3.14
CA GLN A 4 10.10 -2.17 -4.48
C GLN A 4 9.68 -0.70 -4.64
N HIS A 5 8.69 -0.23 -3.86
CA HIS A 5 8.37 1.19 -3.72
C HIS A 5 7.83 1.52 -2.31
N ALA A 6 8.29 2.63 -1.75
CA ALA A 6 8.07 3.05 -0.38
C ALA A 6 7.79 4.55 -0.32
N PHE A 7 6.79 4.94 0.46
CA PHE A 7 6.44 6.32 0.73
C PHE A 7 6.30 6.53 2.24
N HIS A 8 6.74 7.70 2.69
CA HIS A 8 6.62 8.14 4.08
C HIS A 8 5.66 9.31 4.19
N ALA A 9 4.95 9.41 5.31
CA ALA A 9 4.08 10.55 5.55
C ALA A 9 4.92 11.85 5.60
N PRO A 10 4.54 12.91 4.87
CA PRO A 10 5.33 14.15 4.80
C PRO A 10 5.36 14.95 6.11
N HIS A 11 4.58 14.54 7.11
CA HIS A 11 4.33 15.29 8.35
C HIS A 11 5.25 14.90 9.51
N GLY A 12 6.35 14.17 9.25
CA GLY A 12 7.26 13.68 10.29
C GLY A 12 6.74 12.47 11.09
N GLY A 13 5.62 11.87 10.66
CA GLY A 13 5.11 10.61 11.20
C GLY A 13 5.98 9.42 10.77
N ALA A 14 6.05 8.38 11.61
CA ALA A 14 6.72 7.12 11.27
C ALA A 14 5.88 6.26 10.31
N ASP A 15 4.68 6.71 9.94
CA ASP A 15 3.81 6.05 8.99
C ASP A 15 4.51 5.83 7.64
N PHE A 16 4.40 4.58 7.20
CA PHE A 16 4.97 4.06 5.99
C PHE A 16 3.86 3.40 5.17
N LEU A 17 3.89 3.65 3.86
CA LEU A 17 3.04 2.97 2.90
C LEU A 17 3.85 2.60 1.66
N GLY A 18 3.79 1.34 1.24
CA GLY A 18 4.56 0.87 0.11
C GLY A 18 3.94 -0.36 -0.54
N TRP A 19 4.56 -0.82 -1.63
CA TRP A 19 4.21 -2.10 -2.23
C TRP A 19 5.46 -2.93 -2.54
N ARG A 20 5.27 -4.25 -2.62
CA ARG A 20 6.31 -5.22 -2.97
C ARG A 20 5.74 -6.33 -3.84
N LYS A 21 6.59 -6.93 -4.67
CA LYS A 21 6.35 -8.23 -5.27
C LYS A 21 6.85 -9.34 -4.36
N THR A 22 6.00 -10.34 -4.13
CA THR A 22 6.40 -11.56 -3.42
C THR A 22 7.21 -12.46 -4.35
N ARG A 23 7.87 -13.48 -3.80
CA ARG A 23 8.56 -14.50 -4.60
C ARG A 23 7.63 -15.28 -5.54
N GLN A 24 6.33 -15.30 -5.23
CA GLN A 24 5.30 -15.96 -6.02
C GLN A 24 4.71 -15.04 -7.11
N GLY A 25 5.25 -13.83 -7.28
CA GLY A 25 4.78 -12.85 -8.27
C GLY A 25 3.61 -11.98 -7.81
N ALA A 26 2.93 -12.33 -6.71
CA ALA A 26 1.83 -11.54 -6.18
C ALA A 26 2.29 -10.15 -5.70
N THR A 27 1.45 -9.14 -5.93
CA THR A 27 1.70 -7.77 -5.47
C THR A 27 1.04 -7.55 -4.11
N GLU A 28 1.81 -7.06 -3.14
CA GLU A 28 1.34 -6.74 -1.79
C GLU A 28 1.54 -5.26 -1.47
N ILE A 29 0.52 -4.64 -0.89
CA ILE A 29 0.57 -3.31 -0.29
C ILE A 29 0.83 -3.46 1.20
N VAL A 30 1.77 -2.69 1.74
CA VAL A 30 2.17 -2.71 3.13
C VAL A 30 1.95 -1.32 3.72
N TYR A 31 1.19 -1.26 4.80
CA TYR A 31 1.11 -0.10 5.68
C TYR A 31 1.76 -0.45 7.02
N ASP A 32 2.52 0.47 7.58
CA ASP A 32 3.12 0.35 8.90
C ASP A 32 3.01 1.71 9.58
N ASP A 33 2.47 1.78 10.81
CA ASP A 33 2.39 3.04 11.56
C ASP A 33 3.72 3.42 12.24
N GLY A 34 4.74 2.58 12.10
CA GLY A 34 6.06 2.75 12.69
C GLY A 34 6.13 2.42 14.18
N VAL A 35 5.05 1.91 14.79
CA VAL A 35 4.97 1.65 16.22
C VAL A 35 4.49 0.23 16.53
N THR A 36 3.26 -0.12 16.14
CA THR A 36 2.65 -1.45 16.47
C THR A 36 1.78 -2.02 15.37
N ARG A 37 1.27 -1.18 14.47
CA ARG A 37 0.24 -1.57 13.51
C ARG A 37 0.85 -1.73 12.13
N ARG A 38 1.07 -2.99 11.76
CA ARG A 38 1.42 -3.38 10.39
C ARG A 38 0.25 -4.06 9.70
N MET A 39 -0.05 -3.59 8.50
CA MET A 39 -1.05 -4.19 7.62
C MET A 39 -0.48 -4.54 6.27
N ILE A 40 -0.92 -5.67 5.76
CA ILE A 40 -0.55 -6.19 4.45
C ILE A 40 -1.84 -6.56 3.72
N TRP A 41 -1.95 -6.10 2.49
CA TRP A 41 -3.00 -6.49 1.56
C TRP A 41 -2.38 -7.06 0.30
N ARG A 42 -2.96 -8.12 -0.23
CA ARG A 42 -2.60 -8.64 -1.55
C ARG A 42 -3.54 -8.01 -2.59
N VAL A 43 -2.97 -7.57 -3.70
CA VAL A 43 -3.74 -7.13 -4.87
C VAL A 43 -4.27 -8.38 -5.57
N ALA A 44 -5.57 -8.43 -5.83
CA ALA A 44 -6.24 -9.62 -6.37
C ALA A 44 -5.91 -9.89 -7.85
N SER A 45 -5.41 -8.89 -8.57
CA SER A 45 -4.97 -9.03 -9.96
C SER A 45 -3.54 -9.56 -10.03
N ASP A 46 -3.28 -10.51 -10.93
CA ASP A 46 -1.94 -11.10 -11.15
C ASP A 46 -0.96 -10.14 -11.83
N ASP A 47 -1.44 -9.24 -12.69
CA ASP A 47 -0.64 -8.20 -13.35
C ASP A 47 -1.23 -6.80 -13.12
N PRO A 48 -1.16 -6.26 -11.89
CA PRO A 48 -1.70 -4.94 -11.61
C PRO A 48 -0.76 -3.84 -12.11
N SER A 49 -1.33 -2.75 -12.61
CA SER A 49 -0.56 -1.57 -13.01
C SER A 49 0.18 -0.97 -11.81
N GLU A 50 1.51 -1.16 -11.77
CA GLU A 50 2.38 -0.63 -10.72
C GLU A 50 2.30 0.89 -10.62
N ALA A 51 2.20 1.59 -11.75
CA ALA A 51 2.01 3.04 -11.79
C ALA A 51 0.73 3.48 -11.08
N ARG A 52 -0.38 2.75 -11.27
CA ARG A 52 -1.65 3.04 -10.61
C ARG A 52 -1.60 2.77 -9.11
N ILE A 53 -0.91 1.70 -8.69
CA ILE A 53 -0.68 1.40 -7.27
C ILE A 53 0.15 2.53 -6.65
N SER A 54 1.31 2.84 -7.23
CA SER A 54 2.21 3.89 -6.73
C SER A 54 1.50 5.24 -6.57
N GLU A 55 0.67 5.64 -7.53
CA GLU A 55 -0.08 6.90 -7.42
C GLU A 55 -1.15 6.84 -6.31
N ALA A 56 -1.84 5.72 -6.13
CA ALA A 56 -2.78 5.54 -5.02
C ALA A 56 -2.07 5.65 -3.66
N LEU A 57 -0.89 5.02 -3.51
CA LEU A 57 -0.11 5.09 -2.27
C LEU A 57 0.40 6.51 -2.00
N ARG A 58 0.88 7.20 -3.03
CA ARG A 58 1.38 8.58 -2.93
C ARG A 58 0.30 9.54 -2.43
N VAL A 59 -0.94 9.40 -2.89
CA VAL A 59 -2.06 10.21 -2.42
C VAL A 59 -2.44 9.83 -0.98
N ALA A 60 -2.54 8.54 -0.68
CA ALA A 60 -2.98 8.06 0.63
C ALA A 60 -2.02 8.42 1.76
N VAL A 61 -0.70 8.30 1.55
CA VAL A 61 0.31 8.58 2.58
C VAL A 61 0.37 10.07 2.99
N GLY A 62 -0.09 10.97 2.11
CA GLY A 62 -0.18 12.41 2.40
C GLY A 62 -1.40 12.78 3.24
N ALA A 63 -2.40 11.89 3.35
CA ALA A 63 -3.64 12.15 4.05
C ALA A 63 -3.52 11.96 5.56
N ILE A 64 -4.35 12.67 6.34
CA ILE A 64 -4.44 12.50 7.80
C ILE A 64 -4.91 11.08 8.17
N ARG A 65 -5.80 10.50 7.36
CA ARG A 65 -6.34 9.15 7.58
C ARG A 65 -5.87 8.22 6.46
N ILE A 66 -4.62 7.77 6.55
CA ILE A 66 -3.94 6.98 5.50
C ILE A 66 -4.74 5.76 5.06
N VAL A 67 -5.15 4.90 6.01
CA VAL A 67 -5.83 3.62 5.66
C VAL A 67 -7.20 3.85 4.99
N PRO A 68 -8.11 4.69 5.51
CA PRO A 68 -9.34 5.02 4.80
C PRO A 68 -9.09 5.60 3.40
N THR A 69 -8.16 6.54 3.27
CA THR A 69 -7.83 7.15 1.96
C THR A 69 -7.22 6.13 1.00
N LEU A 70 -6.42 5.18 1.48
CA LEU A 70 -5.90 4.07 0.67
C LEU A 70 -7.05 3.26 0.06
N TYR A 71 -8.04 2.86 0.86
CA TYR A 71 -9.21 2.13 0.34
C TYR A 71 -9.96 2.92 -0.74
N ASP A 72 -10.16 4.23 -0.54
CA ASP A 72 -10.81 5.09 -1.53
C ASP A 72 -10.00 5.19 -2.83
N GLU A 73 -8.69 5.41 -2.74
CA GLU A 73 -7.82 5.54 -3.92
C GLU A 73 -7.69 4.23 -4.71
N LEU A 74 -7.67 3.08 -4.03
CA LEU A 74 -7.69 1.76 -4.67
C LEU A 74 -9.03 1.51 -5.37
N LYS A 75 -10.15 1.82 -4.70
CA LYS A 75 -11.50 1.69 -5.26
C LYS A 75 -11.69 2.55 -6.52
N LYS A 76 -11.24 3.81 -6.50
CA LYS A 76 -11.29 4.72 -7.66
C LYS A 76 -10.55 4.17 -8.88
N ARG A 77 -9.52 3.35 -8.68
CA ARG A 77 -8.68 2.75 -9.73
C ARG A 77 -9.08 1.31 -10.07
N ALA A 78 -10.19 0.82 -9.51
CA ALA A 78 -10.65 -0.57 -9.64
C ALA A 78 -9.59 -1.60 -9.21
N ILE A 79 -8.80 -1.29 -8.18
CA ILE A 79 -7.79 -2.20 -7.63
C ILE A 79 -8.43 -2.96 -6.46
N ALA A 80 -8.79 -4.22 -6.69
CA ALA A 80 -9.28 -5.10 -5.65
C ALA A 80 -8.13 -5.61 -4.78
N ILE A 81 -8.35 -5.64 -3.47
CA ILE A 81 -7.38 -6.10 -2.48
C ILE A 81 -8.02 -7.05 -1.47
N GLU A 82 -7.23 -8.00 -0.98
CA GLU A 82 -7.58 -8.89 0.13
C GLU A 82 -6.62 -8.67 1.30
N ARG A 83 -7.14 -8.70 2.54
CA ARG A 83 -6.29 -8.56 3.72
C ARG A 83 -5.52 -9.87 3.92
N VAL A 84 -4.20 -9.78 3.99
CA VAL A 84 -3.33 -10.92 4.32
C VAL A 84 -3.11 -10.92 5.83
N ALA A 85 -3.44 -12.03 6.49
CA ALA A 85 -3.00 -12.24 7.87
C ALA A 85 -1.48 -12.36 7.89
N GLY A 86 -0.83 -11.49 8.66
CA GLY A 86 0.60 -11.54 8.93
C GLY A 86 0.89 -12.43 10.13
#